data_AF-A0A7W8FPA7-F1
#
_entry.id   AF-A0A7W8FPA7-F1
#
_cell.length_a   1.000
_cell.length_b   1.000
_cell.length_c   1.000
_cell.angle_alpha   90.00
_cell.angle_beta   90.00
_cell.angle_gamma   90.00
#
_symmetry.space_group_name_H-M   'P 1'
#
loop_
_entity.id
_entity.type
_entity.pdbx_description
1 polymer ?
#
loop_
_entity_poly.entity_id
_entity_poly.type
_entity_poly.pdbx_seq_one_letter_code
_entity_poly.pdbx_strand_id
1 'polypeptide(L)' 'MYAEPGRTYTLAMRFADYSDPTFPYMYHCHLLHHEDQGMMGQFLVLGPDQVPAPMAMPGMDPGMDMSTHGGH' A
#
# COMPACT_ATOMS: atom_id res chain seq x y z
N MET A 1 -14.76 -7.69 8.56
CA MET A 1 -15.28 -7.15 9.84
C MET A 1 -16.27 -6.06 9.51
N TYR A 2 -17.43 -6.04 10.16
CA TYR A 2 -18.35 -4.92 10.06
C TYR A 2 -18.02 -3.91 11.16
N ALA A 3 -17.85 -2.64 10.79
CA ALA A 3 -17.68 -1.52 11.72
C ALA A 3 -18.92 -0.63 11.60
N GLU A 4 -19.62 -0.43 12.72
CA GLU A 4 -20.85 0.36 12.72
C GLU A 4 -20.54 1.85 12.53
N PRO A 5 -21.36 2.59 11.78
CA PRO A 5 -21.19 4.04 11.60
C PRO A 5 -21.17 4.80 12.93
N GLY A 6 -20.25 5.76 13.05
CA GLY A 6 -20.15 6.64 14.22
C GLY A 6 -19.56 6.00 15.48
N ARG A 7 -19.19 4.71 15.44
CA ARG A 7 -18.53 4.03 16.55
C ARG A 7 -17.01 4.01 16.39
N THR A 8 -16.32 4.26 17.50
CA THR A 8 -14.86 4.11 17.60
C THR A 8 -14.51 2.71 18.07
N TYR A 9 -13.60 2.06 17.36
CA TYR A 9 -13.05 0.75 17.71
C TYR A 9 -11.54 0.86 17.95
N THR A 10 -11.01 0.07 18.87
CA THR A 10 -9.57 -0.07 19.09
C THR A 10 -9.15 -1.48 18.71
N LEU A 11 -8.09 -1.60 17.91
CA LEU A 11 -7.55 -2.87 17.44
C LEU A 11 -6.20 -3.13 18.10
N ALA A 12 -6.05 -4.29 18.74
CA ALA A 12 -4.77 -4.78 19.23
C ALA A 12 -4.25 -5.86 18.28
N MET A 13 -3.11 -5.61 17.63
CA MET A 13 -2.54 -6.49 16.61
C MET A 13 -1.06 -6.72 16.88
N ARG A 14 -0.55 -7.90 16.50
CA ARG A 14 0.87 -8.23 16.51
C ARG A 14 1.27 -8.69 15.11
N PHE A 15 2.31 -8.06 14.56
CA PHE A 15 2.92 -8.44 13.30
C PHE A 15 4.20 -9.21 13.61
N ALA A 16 4.24 -10.49 13.24
CA ALA A 16 5.33 -11.40 13.62
C ALA A 16 6.25 -11.75 12.43
N ASP A 17 5.73 -12.43 11.40
CA ASP A 17 6.62 -13.21 10.51
C ASP A 17 6.56 -12.85 9.02
N TYR A 18 5.89 -11.75 8.63
CA TYR A 18 5.68 -11.45 7.20
C TYR A 18 5.76 -9.96 6.85
N SER A 19 6.41 -9.16 7.69
CA SER A 19 6.66 -7.76 7.35
C SER A 19 7.74 -7.65 6.28
N ASP A 20 7.45 -6.90 5.22
CA ASP A 20 8.38 -6.64 4.13
C ASP A 20 8.59 -5.12 4.00
N PRO A 21 9.83 -4.63 3.86
CA PRO A 21 10.11 -3.19 3.74
C PRO A 21 9.66 -2.59 2.40
N THR A 22 9.26 -3.44 1.45
CA THR A 22 8.85 -3.09 0.07
C THR A 22 7.34 -3.24 -0.10
N PHE A 23 6.76 -4.33 0.44
CA PHE A 23 5.34 -4.65 0.26
C PHE A 23 4.51 -4.33 1.51
N PRO A 24 3.64 -3.30 1.48
CA PRO A 24 2.89 -2.87 2.64
C PRO A 24 1.70 -3.78 2.95
N TYR A 25 1.29 -3.77 4.22
CA TYR A 25 -0.02 -4.28 4.61
C TYR A 25 -1.11 -3.32 4.16
N MET A 26 -2.23 -3.87 3.71
CA MET A 26 -3.41 -3.12 3.31
C MET A 26 -4.47 -3.19 4.40
N TYR A 27 -5.13 -2.07 4.65
CA TYR A 27 -6.41 -2.05 5.35
C TYR A 27 -7.40 -1.30 4.47
N HIS A 28 -8.57 -1.90 4.24
CA HIS A 28 -9.56 -1.34 3.35
C HIS A 28 -10.96 -1.82 3.73
N CYS A 29 -11.96 -1.09 3.25
CA CYS A 29 -13.31 -1.60 3.26
C CYS A 29 -13.42 -2.79 2.31
N HIS A 30 -13.94 -3.93 2.76
CA HIS A 30 -14.17 -5.09 1.88
C HIS A 30 -15.38 -4.92 0.93
N LEU A 31 -15.98 -3.72 0.89
CA LEU A 31 -16.96 -3.34 -0.12
C LEU A 31 -16.20 -2.66 -1.26
N LEU A 32 -16.10 -3.34 -2.40
CA LEU A 32 -15.32 -2.88 -3.56
C LEU A 32 -15.61 -1.43 -3.96
N HIS A 33 -16.88 -1.04 -4.00
CA HIS A 33 -17.25 0.34 -4.35
C HIS A 33 -16.67 1.39 -3.39
N HIS A 34 -16.56 1.06 -2.10
CA HIS A 34 -15.98 1.96 -1.12
C HIS A 34 -14.45 1.94 -1.16
N GLU A 35 -13.84 0.79 -1.44
CA GLU A 35 -12.40 0.67 -1.71
C GLU A 35 -12.01 1.57 -2.88
N ASP A 36 -12.73 1.49 -4.00
CA ASP A 36 -12.54 2.33 -5.19
C ASP A 36 -12.73 3.83 -4.90
N GLN A 37 -13.55 4.17 -3.91
CA GLN A 37 -13.77 5.54 -3.43
C GLN A 37 -12.70 6.02 -2.43
N GLY A 38 -11.65 5.23 -2.22
CA GLY A 38 -10.52 5.61 -1.37
C GLY A 38 -10.67 5.18 0.09
N MET A 39 -11.60 4.28 0.44
CA MET A 39 -11.61 3.62 1.75
C MET A 39 -10.56 2.51 1.83
N MET A 40 -9.35 2.83 1.41
CA MET A 40 -8.17 1.96 1.47
C MET A 40 -6.98 2.75 1.97
N GLY A 41 -6.09 2.07 2.68
CA GLY A 41 -4.83 2.61 3.14
C GLY A 41 -3.82 1.49 3.30
N GLN A 42 -2.57 1.90 3.41
CA GLN A 42 -1.45 0.96 3.49
C GLN A 42 -0.42 1.45 4.49
N PHE A 43 0.28 0.52 5.12
CA PHE A 43 1.39 0.83 6.03
C PHE A 43 2.45 -0.27 5.98
N LEU A 44 3.70 0.14 6.20
CA LEU A 44 4.81 -0.78 6.42
C LEU A 44 4.94 -1.05 7.92
N VAL A 45 5.29 -2.28 8.25
CA VAL A 45 5.83 -2.63 9.56
C VAL A 45 7.32 -2.89 9.35
N LEU A 46 8.16 -2.16 10.07
CA LEU A 46 9.61 -2.24 9.94
C LEU A 46 10.21 -2.70 11.27
N GLY A 47 11.19 -3.61 11.18
CA GLY A 47 12.09 -3.89 12.28
C GLY A 47 13.00 -2.70 12.58
N PRO A 48 13.75 -2.73 13.71
CA PRO A 48 14.54 -1.60 14.20
C PRO A 48 15.52 -1.01 13.18
N ASP A 49 16.13 -1.85 12.35
CA ASP A 49 17.16 -1.46 11.38
C ASP A 49 16.65 -1.45 9.92
N GLN A 50 15.34 -1.61 9.70
CA GLN A 50 14.75 -1.60 8.38
C GLN A 50 14.28 -0.19 7.99
N VAL A 51 14.50 0.17 6.73
CA VAL A 51 13.98 1.39 6.12
C VAL A 51 13.07 1.02 4.94
N PRO A 52 12.09 1.87 4.57
CA PRO A 52 11.26 1.62 3.39
C PRO A 52 12.11 1.43 2.13
N ALA A 53 11.84 0.37 1.40
CA ALA A 53 12.44 0.09 0.10
C ALA A 53 11.43 0.44 -1.01
N PRO A 54 11.85 1.15 -2.08
CA PRO A 54 10.97 1.37 -3.22
C PRO A 54 10.58 0.04 -3.88
N MET A 55 9.32 -0.10 -4.27
CA MET A 55 8.94 -1.20 -5.17
C MET A 55 9.64 -0.99 -6.52
N ALA A 56 10.65 -1.83 -6.80
CA ALA A 56 11.30 -1.84 -8.10
C ALA A 56 10.42 -2.59 -9.10
N MET A 57 9.91 -1.87 -10.10
CA MET A 57 9.26 -2.49 -11.26
C MET A 57 10.36 -2.90 -12.25
N PRO A 58 10.60 -4.20 -12.52
CA PRO A 58 11.61 -4.62 -13.48
C PRO A 58 11.27 -4.07 -14.88
N GLY A 59 12.19 -3.31 -15.48
CA GLY A 59 12.04 -2.78 -16.85
C GLY A 59 11.65 -1.30 -16.98
N MET A 60 11.50 -0.57 -15.87
CA MET A 60 11.37 0.90 -15.91
C MET A 60 12.74 1.54 -15.68
N ASP A 61 13.52 1.70 -16.75
CA ASP A 61 14.81 2.40 -16.67
C ASP A 61 14.59 3.88 -16.32
N PRO A 62 15.27 4.44 -15.29
CA PRO A 62 15.14 5.85 -14.89
C PRO A 62 15.61 6.89 -15.94
N GLY A 63 15.88 6.46 -17.17
CA GLY A 63 16.43 7.27 -18.26
C GLY A 63 15.67 7.18 -19.59
N MET A 64 14.52 6.50 -19.66
CA MET A 64 13.65 6.62 -20.84
C MET A 64 12.91 7.96 -20.82
N ASP A 65 13.36 8.86 -21.69
CA ASP A 65 12.68 10.09 -22.03
C ASP A 65 11.25 9.82 -22.54
N MET A 66 10.24 10.23 -21.77
CA MET A 66 8.82 10.16 -22.15
C MET A 66 8.44 11.19 -23.24
N SER A 67 9.38 11.95 -23.79
CA SER A 67 9.12 13.02 -24.77
C SER A 67 8.96 12.55 -26.22
N THR A 68 9.12 11.26 -26.53
CA THR A 68 9.15 10.79 -27.94
C THR A 68 7.86 10.12 -28.45
N HIS A 69 6.70 10.32 -27.84
CA HIS A 69 5.43 10.00 -28.51
C HIS A 69 4.99 11.13 -29.44
N GLY A 70 5.83 11.38 -30.45
CA GLY A 70 5.48 12.10 -31.65
C GLY A 70 5.10 11.12 -32.76
N GLY A 71 3.85 11.19 -33.22
CA GLY A 71 3.41 10.79 -34.56
C GLY A 71 3.02 9.32 -34.76
N HIS A 72 1.71 9.05 -34.80
CA HIS A 72 0.94 8.72 -36.02
C HIS A 72 -0.55 8.60 -35.70
#